data_AF-F3QNB7-F1
#
_entry.id   AF-F3QNB7-F1
#
_cell.length_a   1.000
_cell.length_b   1.000
_cell.length_c   1.000
_cell.angle_alpha   90.00
_cell.angle_beta   90.00
_cell.angle_gamma   90.00
#
_symmetry.space_group_name_H-M   'P 1'
#
loop_
_entity.id
_entity.type
_entity.pdbx_description
1 polymer ?
#
loop_
_entity_poly.entity_id
_entity_poly.type
_entity_poly.pdbx_seq_one_letter_code
_entity_poly.pdbx_strand_id
1 'polypeptide(L)'
;SFIFKEMLSGSIYRILQKRATLAGLEKVKPHDLRRTFATTMLANGCDVFVLQRAMGHASVNTTSMYDYRSETQRKEICRALPIG
;
A
#
# COMPACT_ATOMS: atom_id res chain seq x y z
N SER A 1 -22.10 -17.48 -4.53
CA SER A 1 -20.72 -16.98 -4.67
C SER A 1 -20.30 -16.37 -3.35
N PHE A 2 -19.45 -17.07 -2.59
CA PHE A 2 -19.10 -16.78 -1.20
C PHE A 2 -17.63 -16.33 -1.20
N ILE A 3 -17.34 -15.04 -1.45
CA ILE A 3 -15.93 -14.58 -1.42
C ILE A 3 -15.69 -13.40 -0.47
N PHE A 4 -16.67 -12.56 -0.14
CA PHE A 4 -16.52 -11.65 1.00
C PHE A 4 -17.86 -11.49 1.71
N LYS A 5 -18.04 -12.21 2.83
CA LYS A 5 -19.03 -11.78 3.83
C LYS A 5 -18.52 -10.44 4.36
N GLU A 6 -19.36 -9.41 4.38
CA GLU A 6 -18.94 -8.11 4.91
C GLU A 6 -18.32 -8.28 6.30
N MET A 7 -17.03 -7.97 6.39
CA MET A 7 -16.31 -8.05 7.64
C MET A 7 -16.39 -6.67 8.29
N LEU A 8 -17.00 -6.62 9.47
CA LEU A 8 -16.94 -5.43 10.31
C LEU A 8 -15.47 -5.07 10.56
N SER A 9 -15.14 -3.77 10.54
CA SER A 9 -13.77 -3.27 10.76
C SER A 9 -13.13 -3.82 12.05
N GLY A 10 -13.94 -4.03 13.09
CA GLY A 10 -13.48 -4.65 14.34
C GLY A 10 -13.04 -6.11 14.19
N SER A 11 -13.66 -6.89 13.31
CA SER A 11 -13.26 -8.27 13.01
C SER A 11 -11.92 -8.32 12.28
N ILE A 12 -11.70 -7.43 11.32
CA ILE A 12 -10.42 -7.28 10.61
C ILE A 12 -9.32 -6.91 11.60
N TYR A 13 -9.58 -5.95 12.48
CA TYR A 13 -8.63 -5.54 13.52
C TYR A 13 -8.25 -6.70 14.44
N ARG A 14 -9.23 -7.48 14.92
CA ARG A 14 -8.99 -8.63 15.81
C ARG A 14 -8.16 -9.72 15.13
N ILE A 15 -8.45 -10.04 13.87
CA ILE A 15 -7.67 -11.01 13.08
C ILE A 15 -6.23 -10.50 12.92
N LEU A 16 -6.07 -9.21 12.64
CA LEU A 16 -4.76 -8.60 12.49
C LEU A 16 -3.95 -8.63 13.79
N GLN A 17 -4.55 -8.28 14.93
CA GLN A 17 -3.88 -8.37 16.23
C GLN A 17 -3.44 -9.80 16.53
N LYS A 18 -4.33 -10.79 16.30
CA LYS A 18 -3.99 -12.20 16.51
C LYS A 18 -2.77 -12.63 15.67
N ARG A 19 -2.71 -12.20 14.41
CA ARG A 19 -1.57 -12.50 13.52
C ARG A 19 -0.30 -11.76 13.95
N ALA A 20 -0.40 -10.50 14.38
CA ALA A 20 0.73 -9.73 14.88
C ALA A 20 1.36 -10.40 16.11
N THR A 21 0.55 -10.84 17.07
CA THR A 21 1.04 -11.57 18.25
C THR A 21 1.76 -12.87 17.87
N LEU A 22 1.21 -13.66 16.93
CA LEU A 22 1.85 -14.88 16.46
C LEU A 22 3.19 -14.63 15.75
N ALA A 23 3.34 -13.46 15.11
CA ALA A 23 4.57 -13.04 14.46
C ALA A 23 5.57 -12.36 15.41
N GLY A 24 5.26 -12.23 16.71
CA GLY A 24 6.09 -11.51 17.68
C GLY A 24 6.16 -10.00 17.44
N LEU A 25 5.18 -9.43 16.72
CA LEU A 25 5.09 -8.01 16.41
C LEU A 25 4.24 -7.28 17.45
N GLU A 26 4.54 -6.00 17.66
CA GLU A 26 3.68 -5.09 18.41
C GLU A 26 2.34 -4.85 17.71
N LYS A 27 1.49 -3.98 18.28
CA LYS A 27 0.15 -3.70 17.75
C LYS A 27 0.20 -3.15 16.31
N VAL A 28 -0.12 -3.99 15.33
CA VAL A 28 -0.25 -3.62 13.91
C VAL A 28 -1.68 -3.19 13.60
N LYS A 29 -1.89 -2.00 13.06
CA LYS A 29 -3.21 -1.51 12.61
C LYS A 29 -3.40 -1.79 11.11
N PRO A 30 -4.64 -1.86 10.61
CA PRO A 30 -4.90 -2.11 9.18
C PRO A 30 -4.19 -1.13 8.24
N HIS A 31 -4.01 0.13 8.66
CA HIS A 31 -3.30 1.11 7.86
C HIS A 31 -1.79 0.87 7.80
N ASP A 32 -1.19 0.17 8.77
CA ASP A 32 0.23 -0.16 8.74
C ASP A 32 0.53 -1.13 7.59
N LEU A 33 -0.36 -2.10 7.35
CA LEU A 33 -0.26 -2.98 6.18
C LEU A 33 -0.34 -2.19 4.86
N ARG A 34 -1.24 -1.21 4.78
CA ARG A 34 -1.38 -0.34 3.60
C ARG A 34 -0.12 0.50 3.37
N ARG A 35 0.49 1.02 4.44
CA ARG A 35 1.75 1.76 4.39
C ARG A 35 2.89 0.86 3.92
N THR A 36 3.07 -0.30 4.53
CA THR A 36 4.09 -1.28 4.14
C THR A 36 3.94 -1.70 2.68
N PHE A 37 2.72 -1.94 2.21
CA PHE A 37 2.46 -2.24 0.80
C PHE A 37 2.94 -1.09 -0.11
N ALA A 38 2.54 0.14 0.19
CA ALA A 38 2.91 1.32 -0.61
C ALA A 38 4.44 1.53 -0.64
N THR A 39 5.09 1.55 0.52
CA THR A 39 6.53 1.79 0.63
C THR A 39 7.34 0.68 -0.04
N THR A 40 6.94 -0.59 0.14
CA THR A 40 7.63 -1.74 -0.46
C THR A 40 7.50 -1.72 -1.98
N MET A 41 6.32 -1.39 -2.50
CA MET A 41 6.14 -1.30 -3.96
C MET A 41 7.01 -0.19 -4.54
N LEU A 42 7.02 1.01 -3.94
CA LEU A 42 7.83 2.13 -4.42
C LEU A 42 9.34 1.84 -4.33
N ALA A 43 9.77 1.19 -3.24
CA ALA A 43 11.16 0.78 -3.05
C ALA A 43 11.61 -0.24 -4.11
N ASN A 44 10.72 -1.13 -4.57
CA ASN A 44 10.97 -2.07 -5.66
C ASN A 44 10.83 -1.44 -7.06
N GLY A 45 10.81 -0.10 -7.17
CA GLY A 45 10.74 0.59 -8.45
C GLY A 45 9.34 0.68 -9.05
N CYS A 46 8.28 0.35 -8.30
CA CYS A 46 6.92 0.57 -8.76
C CYS A 46 6.67 2.07 -9.00
N ASP A 47 5.96 2.37 -10.07
CA ASP A 47 5.55 3.72 -10.40
C ASP A 47 4.38 4.18 -9.50
N VAL A 48 4.37 5.47 -9.17
CA VAL A 48 3.38 6.05 -8.24
C VAL A 48 1.95 6.01 -8.79
N PHE A 49 1.75 6.08 -10.11
CA PHE A 49 0.44 6.00 -10.75
C PHE A 49 -0.08 4.57 -10.83
N VAL A 50 0.81 3.60 -11.08
CA VAL A 50 0.46 2.18 -10.99
C VAL A 50 0.06 1.83 -9.55
N LEU A 51 0.83 2.28 -8.57
CA LEU A 51 0.52 2.08 -7.16
C LEU A 51 -0.78 2.80 -6.75
N GLN A 52 -1.02 4.03 -7.21
CA GLN A 52 -2.25 4.77 -6.93
C GLN A 52 -3.50 4.02 -7.41
N ARG A 53 -3.47 3.46 -8.63
CA ARG A 53 -4.54 2.60 -9.15
C ARG A 53 -4.71 1.33 -8.31
N ALA A 54 -3.63 0.64 -7.97
CA ALA A 54 -3.68 -0.56 -7.15
C ALA A 54 -4.25 -0.30 -5.74
N MET A 55 -4.02 0.89 -5.18
CA MET A 55 -4.55 1.31 -3.89
C MET A 55 -5.96 1.89 -3.97
N GLY A 56 -6.47 2.20 -5.16
CA GLY A 56 -7.78 2.84 -5.36
C GLY A 56 -7.86 4.26 -4.79
N HIS A 57 -6.73 4.99 -4.72
CA HIS A 57 -6.76 6.38 -4.26
C HIS A 57 -7.32 7.28 -5.36
N ALA A 58 -8.31 8.13 -5.02
CA ALA A 58 -8.84 9.12 -5.97
C ALA A 58 -7.84 10.21 -6.36
N SER A 59 -6.76 10.40 -5.57
CA SER A 59 -5.70 11.37 -5.83
C SER A 59 -4.33 10.76 -5.62
N VAL A 60 -3.39 11.12 -6.49
CA VAL A 60 -1.97 10.74 -6.38
C VAL A 60 -1.30 11.35 -5.15
N ASN A 61 -1.84 12.45 -4.61
CA ASN A 61 -1.24 13.17 -3.48
C ASN A 61 -1.13 12.28 -2.22
N THR A 62 -2.14 11.43 -1.98
CA THR A 62 -2.14 10.47 -0.87
C THR A 62 -1.10 9.35 -1.06
N THR A 63 -0.78 8.99 -2.30
CA THR A 63 0.24 7.98 -2.63
C THR A 63 1.65 8.57 -2.62
N SER A 64 1.79 9.82 -3.07
CA SER A 64 3.07 10.55 -3.10
C SER A 64 3.67 10.76 -1.70
N MET A 65 2.85 10.80 -0.65
CA MET A 65 3.31 10.83 0.75
C MET A 65 4.14 9.59 1.15
N TYR A 66 4.08 8.50 0.39
CA TYR A 66 4.87 7.29 0.63
C TYR A 66 6.11 7.19 -0.26
N ASP A 67 6.30 8.11 -1.20
CA ASP A 67 7.41 8.09 -2.15
C ASP A 67 8.54 8.98 -1.67
N TYR A 68 9.51 8.37 -0.99
CA TYR A 68 10.71 9.04 -0.48
C TYR A 68 11.86 9.08 -1.51
N ARG A 69 11.62 8.70 -2.77
CA ARG A 69 12.65 8.74 -3.83
C ARG A 69 12.88 10.18 -4.31
N SER A 70 14.06 10.43 -4.85
CA SER A 70 14.39 11.73 -5.45
C SER A 70 13.53 12.03 -6.68
N GLU A 71 13.39 13.32 -7.02
CA GLU A 71 12.64 13.75 -8.20
C GLU A 71 13.20 13.15 -9.50
N THR A 72 14.52 13.00 -9.59
CA THR A 72 15.20 12.38 -10.74
C THR A 72 14.80 10.92 -10.91
N GLN A 73 14.82 10.13 -9.84
CA GLN A 73 14.40 8.72 -9.86
C GLN A 73 12.93 8.57 -10.23
N ARG A 74 12.06 9.45 -9.73
CA ARG A 74 10.63 9.45 -10.09
C ARG A 74 10.43 9.71 -11.60
N LYS A 75 11.14 10.69 -12.16
CA LYS A 75 11.06 11.02 -13.59
C LYS A 75 11.56 9.89 -14.49
N GLU A 76 12.63 9.20 -14.10
CA GLU A 76 13.17 8.06 -14.83
C GLU A 76 12.18 6.89 -14.88
N ILE A 77 11.57 6.54 -13.74
CA ILE A 77 10.59 5.46 -13.65
C ILE A 77 9.32 5.80 -14.42
N CYS A 78 8.83 7.05 -14.34
CA CYS A 78 7.69 7.51 -15.12
C CYS A 78 7.94 7.43 -16.64
N ARG A 79 9.15 7.77 -17.11
CA ARG A 79 9.52 7.71 -18.54
C ARG A 79 9.64 6.29 -19.08
N ALA A 80 9.95 5.32 -18.22
CA ALA A 80 10.11 3.92 -18.59
C ALA A 80 8.77 3.18 -18.75
N LEU A 81 7.64 3.78 -18.34
CA LEU A 81 6.34 3.15 -18.50
C LEU A 81 5.80 3.32 -19.93
N PRO A 82 5.34 2.24 -20.58
CA PRO A 82 4.52 2.32 -21.77
C PRO A 82 3.09 2.69 -21.34
N ILE A 83 2.86 3.98 -21.10
CA ILE A 83 1.51 4.53 -20.94
C ILE A 83 1.32 5.57 -22.05
N GLY A 84 0.57 5.16 -23.07
CA GLY A 84 -0.32 6.06 -23.79
C GLY A 84 -1.56 6.37 -22.94
#